data_AF-A0A4U1ELF4-F1
#
_entry.id   AF-A0A4U1ELF4-F1
#
_cell.length_a   1.000
_cell.length_b   1.000
_cell.length_c   1.000
_cell.angle_alpha   90.00
_cell.angle_beta   90.00
_cell.angle_gamma   90.00
#
_symmetry.space_group_name_H-M   'P 1'
#
loop_
_entity.id
_entity.type
_entity.pdbx_description
1 polymer ?
#
loop_
_entity_poly.entity_id
_entity_poly.type
_entity_poly.pdbx_seq_one_letter_code
_entity_poly.pdbx_strand_id
1 'polypeptide(L)'
;MLRPSAPSAPDPAGAMGSKKEMALQGGELVALVRGANAPLLQKTIREQLQAEKIVLAEGRERRVIEDEALSDEDECFSHEKEDGDDEDAVSSEKACTLAVIKPDAVVHGKTDEIITKIQEAGFDILTNEERDMREAEMRLFYQHRAGEEAFEKLVHHMCSGPSHLLNLTRTEGTEDVVTAWQTLMGPCDPDVARREQPGSLRAQYGTEMPFNAVHGSRDSEDARRELALLFPSFKFSDQVPEAPLGLEAEGEGAGEALCSPEDVDKAACDQAEAVR
;
A
#
# COMPACT_ATOMS: atom_id res chain seq x y z
N MET A 1 -10.85 -0.46 -66.86
CA MET A 1 -9.88 -0.11 -65.81
C MET A 1 -10.62 -0.09 -64.48
N LEU A 2 -10.02 -0.72 -63.47
CA LEU A 2 -10.65 -1.35 -62.31
C LEU A 2 -11.11 -0.35 -61.23
N ARG A 3 -12.25 -0.67 -60.59
CA ARG A 3 -12.74 -0.05 -59.34
C ARG A 3 -11.93 -0.55 -58.13
N PRO A 4 -11.85 0.26 -57.05
CA PRO A 4 -12.13 -0.25 -55.70
C PRO A 4 -13.01 0.74 -54.90
N SER A 5 -14.14 0.32 -54.32
CA SER A 5 -14.32 -0.36 -53.02
C SER A 5 -14.14 0.57 -51.81
N ALA A 6 -15.25 0.80 -51.11
CA ALA A 6 -15.36 1.36 -49.75
C ALA A 6 -16.14 0.35 -48.89
N PRO A 7 -16.37 0.58 -47.58
CA PRO A 7 -15.51 1.04 -46.49
C PRO A 7 -15.43 -0.04 -45.37
N SER A 8 -14.57 0.09 -44.36
CA SER A 8 -14.75 -0.67 -43.10
C SER A 8 -14.40 0.18 -41.87
N ALA A 9 -15.38 0.28 -40.98
CA ALA A 9 -15.26 0.83 -39.63
C ALA A 9 -14.34 -0.03 -38.74
N PRO A 10 -13.80 0.53 -37.64
CA PRO A 10 -13.40 -0.25 -36.49
C PRO A 10 -14.48 -0.19 -35.39
N ASP A 11 -14.95 -1.38 -34.99
CA ASP A 11 -15.55 -1.72 -33.69
C ASP A 11 -14.68 -2.87 -33.11
N PRO A 12 -14.80 -3.30 -31.85
CA PRO A 12 -15.02 -2.57 -30.59
C PRO A 12 -14.05 -3.04 -29.47
N ALA A 13 -14.13 -2.41 -28.30
CA ALA A 13 -13.76 -2.90 -26.95
C ALA A 13 -12.80 -4.12 -26.82
N GLY A 14 -11.56 -3.85 -26.40
CA GLY A 14 -10.66 -4.87 -25.86
C GLY A 14 -10.83 -5.02 -24.34
N ALA A 15 -11.56 -6.04 -23.93
CA ALA A 15 -11.60 -6.53 -22.55
C ALA A 15 -10.18 -6.86 -22.07
N MET A 16 -9.75 -6.26 -20.95
CA MET A 16 -8.53 -6.69 -20.24
C MET A 16 -8.80 -8.03 -19.54
N GLY A 17 -8.63 -9.11 -20.28
CA GLY A 17 -8.53 -10.45 -19.70
C GLY A 17 -7.17 -10.63 -19.04
N SER A 18 -7.15 -11.02 -17.77
CA SER A 18 -5.95 -11.45 -17.05
C SER A 18 -5.26 -12.57 -17.81
N LYS A 19 -4.16 -12.24 -18.50
CA LYS A 19 -3.36 -13.21 -19.25
C LYS A 19 -2.65 -14.13 -18.26
N LYS A 20 -2.93 -15.42 -18.34
CA LYS A 20 -2.19 -16.48 -17.64
C LYS A 20 -1.10 -16.99 -18.59
N GLU A 21 0.16 -16.93 -18.17
CA GLU A 21 1.28 -17.53 -18.90
C GLU A 21 1.77 -18.76 -18.14
N MET A 22 1.88 -19.88 -18.86
CA MET A 22 2.15 -21.20 -18.30
C MET A 22 3.48 -21.69 -18.88
N ALA A 23 4.41 -22.11 -18.01
CA ALA A 23 5.67 -22.71 -18.44
C ALA A 23 5.56 -24.25 -18.36
N LEU A 24 5.73 -24.90 -19.53
CA LEU A 24 5.69 -26.35 -19.69
C LEU A 24 7.08 -26.86 -20.08
N GLN A 25 7.59 -27.87 -19.40
CA GLN A 25 8.84 -28.58 -19.76
C GLN A 25 8.53 -30.06 -19.89
N GLY A 26 8.82 -30.65 -21.05
CA GLY A 26 8.58 -32.09 -21.27
C GLY A 26 7.11 -32.53 -21.30
N GLY A 27 6.15 -31.58 -21.36
CA GLY A 27 4.71 -31.89 -21.30
C GLY A 27 4.10 -31.76 -19.90
N GLU A 28 4.91 -31.40 -18.90
CA GLU A 28 4.48 -31.24 -17.50
C GLU A 28 4.56 -29.77 -17.08
N LEU A 29 3.62 -29.34 -16.24
CA LEU A 29 3.48 -27.96 -15.77
C LEU A 29 4.51 -27.69 -14.67
N VAL A 30 5.41 -26.73 -14.89
CA VAL A 30 6.53 -26.48 -13.96
C VAL A 30 6.38 -25.16 -13.21
N ALA A 31 5.64 -24.20 -13.75
CA ALA A 31 5.34 -22.95 -13.08
C ALA A 31 4.08 -22.28 -13.66
N LEU A 32 3.26 -21.70 -12.77
CA LEU A 32 2.11 -20.87 -13.11
C LEU A 32 2.36 -19.48 -12.52
N VAL A 33 2.50 -18.46 -13.38
CA VAL A 33 2.63 -17.07 -12.94
C VAL A 33 1.36 -16.31 -13.30
N ARG A 34 0.73 -15.72 -12.28
CA ARG A 34 -0.40 -14.81 -12.45
C ARG A 34 0.11 -13.37 -12.46
N GLY A 35 -0.22 -12.62 -13.51
CA GLY A 35 0.15 -11.20 -13.65
C GLY A 35 1.39 -10.94 -14.52
N ALA A 36 1.50 -9.72 -15.05
CA ALA A 36 2.52 -9.31 -16.02
C ALA A 36 3.79 -8.76 -15.34
N ASN A 37 4.48 -9.56 -14.51
CA ASN A 37 5.78 -9.20 -13.95
C ASN A 37 6.92 -9.93 -14.67
N ALA A 38 7.27 -9.44 -15.87
CA ALA A 38 8.36 -9.98 -16.69
C ALA A 38 9.73 -10.03 -15.97
N PRO A 39 10.09 -9.05 -15.11
CA PRO A 39 11.32 -9.14 -14.30
C PRO A 39 11.35 -10.31 -13.32
N LEU A 40 10.25 -10.58 -12.59
CA LEU A 40 10.18 -11.74 -11.70
C LEU A 40 10.22 -13.06 -12.48
N LEU A 41 9.51 -13.14 -13.61
CA LEU A 41 9.53 -14.33 -14.47
C LEU A 41 10.95 -14.68 -14.95
N GLN A 42 11.70 -13.66 -15.37
CA GLN A 42 13.05 -13.83 -15.89
C GLN A 42 14.06 -14.22 -14.80
N LYS A 43 13.84 -13.78 -13.55
CA LYS A 43 14.64 -14.17 -12.39
C LYS A 43 14.36 -15.60 -11.97
N THR A 44 13.09 -15.98 -11.84
CA THR A 44 12.66 -17.34 -11.47
C THR A 44 13.13 -18.37 -12.49
N ILE A 45 13.01 -18.09 -13.79
CA ILE A 45 13.50 -18.99 -14.86
C ILE A 45 15.03 -19.15 -14.76
N ARG A 46 15.78 -18.07 -14.50
CA ARG A 46 17.24 -18.14 -14.36
C ARG A 46 17.67 -18.96 -13.14
N GLU A 47 16.98 -18.80 -12.02
CA GLU A 47 17.27 -19.51 -10.78
C GLU A 47 16.96 -21.01 -10.91
N GLN A 48 15.84 -21.38 -11.55
CA GLN A 48 15.48 -22.77 -11.80
C GLN A 48 16.46 -23.46 -12.78
N LEU A 49 16.89 -22.77 -13.86
CA LEU A 49 17.90 -23.30 -14.79
C LEU A 49 19.28 -23.48 -14.13
N GLN A 50 19.65 -22.61 -13.19
CA GLN A 50 20.91 -22.75 -12.42
C GLN A 50 20.83 -23.90 -11.41
N ALA A 51 19.69 -24.07 -10.74
CA ALA A 51 19.45 -25.21 -9.87
C ALA A 51 19.49 -26.54 -10.65
N GLU A 52 18.92 -26.62 -11.85
CA GLU A 52 18.99 -27.80 -12.70
C GLU A 52 20.42 -28.10 -13.16
N LYS A 53 21.20 -27.08 -13.52
CA LYS A 53 22.61 -27.24 -13.90
C LYS A 53 23.47 -27.81 -12.76
N ILE A 54 23.13 -27.49 -11.51
CA ILE A 54 23.78 -28.04 -10.31
C ILE A 54 23.35 -29.51 -10.10
N VAL A 55 22.07 -29.82 -10.27
CA VAL A 55 21.53 -31.19 -10.14
C VAL A 55 22.09 -32.14 -11.23
N LEU A 56 22.24 -31.66 -12.46
CA LEU A 56 22.85 -32.42 -13.57
C LEU A 56 24.35 -32.68 -13.37
N ALA A 57 25.05 -31.83 -12.61
CA ALA A 57 26.47 -31.99 -12.30
C ALA A 57 26.73 -32.98 -11.15
N GLU A 58 25.77 -33.16 -10.23
CA GLU A 58 25.94 -33.95 -9.00
C GLU A 58 25.20 -35.30 -8.98
N GLY A 59 24.45 -35.64 -10.04
CA GLY A 59 23.93 -37.00 -10.25
C GLY A 59 23.05 -37.53 -9.12
N ARG A 60 22.19 -36.69 -8.52
CA ARG A 60 21.21 -37.10 -7.50
C ARG A 60 19.78 -37.19 -8.05
N GLU A 61 19.08 -38.17 -7.52
CA GLU A 61 17.77 -38.67 -7.93
C GLU A 61 16.61 -37.72 -7.60
N ARG A 62 15.59 -37.76 -8.47
CA ARG A 62 14.42 -36.88 -8.56
C ARG A 62 13.52 -37.06 -7.33
N ARG A 63 13.17 -35.99 -6.60
CA ARG A 63 12.06 -36.02 -5.62
C ARG A 63 10.76 -35.60 -6.30
N VAL A 64 9.88 -36.57 -6.46
CA VAL A 64 8.47 -36.38 -6.84
C VAL A 64 7.69 -36.04 -5.57
N ILE A 65 6.85 -35.02 -5.62
CA ILE A 65 5.81 -34.75 -4.61
C ILE A 65 4.50 -35.13 -5.28
N GLU A 66 3.77 -36.07 -4.68
CA GLU A 66 2.45 -36.53 -5.13
C GLU A 66 1.36 -35.58 -4.63
N ASP A 67 0.40 -35.23 -5.50
CA ASP A 67 -0.78 -34.43 -5.16
C ASP A 67 -2.01 -35.36 -5.10
N GLU A 68 -2.62 -35.44 -3.92
CA GLU A 68 -3.75 -36.30 -3.54
C GLU A 68 -5.08 -35.54 -3.68
N ALA A 69 -5.41 -35.09 -4.88
CA ALA A 69 -6.75 -34.62 -5.19
C ALA A 69 -7.06 -34.76 -6.68
N LEU A 70 -7.88 -35.77 -7.00
CA LEU A 70 -8.83 -35.88 -8.13
C LEU A 70 -8.69 -37.16 -8.99
N SER A 71 -9.36 -38.22 -8.54
CA SER A 71 -10.11 -39.19 -9.35
C SER A 71 -11.10 -39.85 -8.38
N ASP A 72 -12.42 -39.74 -8.52
CA ASP A 72 -13.19 -40.23 -9.64
C ASP A 72 -14.46 -39.41 -9.87
N GLU A 73 -14.79 -39.25 -11.14
CA GLU A 73 -16.06 -38.70 -11.63
C GLU A 73 -17.06 -39.87 -11.78
N ASP A 74 -18.26 -39.73 -11.23
CA ASP A 74 -19.49 -40.33 -11.78
C ASP A 74 -20.74 -39.73 -11.09
N GLU A 75 -21.40 -38.81 -11.81
CA GLU A 75 -22.85 -38.57 -11.93
C GLU A 75 -23.77 -38.53 -10.67
N CYS A 76 -24.47 -37.40 -10.44
CA CYS A 76 -25.95 -37.29 -10.45
C CYS A 76 -26.51 -35.95 -9.87
N PHE A 77 -27.10 -35.14 -10.75
CA PHE A 77 -28.28 -34.25 -10.61
C PHE A 77 -28.49 -33.19 -9.50
N SER A 78 -28.72 -31.97 -10.02
CA SER A 78 -29.73 -30.95 -9.66
C SER A 78 -29.46 -29.92 -8.56
N HIS A 79 -29.11 -28.68 -8.94
CA HIS A 79 -29.94 -27.48 -8.70
C HIS A 79 -29.36 -26.23 -9.39
N GLU A 80 -30.26 -25.32 -9.72
CA GLU A 80 -30.04 -24.06 -10.44
C GLU A 80 -29.25 -23.04 -9.59
N LYS A 81 -28.35 -22.30 -10.25
CA LYS A 81 -27.88 -20.89 -10.11
C LYS A 81 -28.22 -20.14 -8.80
N GLU A 82 -27.40 -19.27 -8.21
CA GLU A 82 -26.20 -18.53 -8.62
C GLU A 82 -25.67 -17.89 -7.32
N ASP A 83 -24.44 -18.20 -6.90
CA ASP A 83 -23.66 -17.39 -5.94
C ASP A 83 -22.22 -17.41 -6.47
N GLY A 84 -21.78 -16.27 -7.00
CA GLY A 84 -20.41 -16.09 -7.49
C GLY A 84 -19.62 -15.34 -6.44
N ASP A 85 -19.08 -16.06 -5.46
CA ASP A 85 -18.09 -15.55 -4.53
C ASP A 85 -16.78 -15.30 -5.29
N ASP A 86 -16.39 -14.02 -5.38
CA ASP A 86 -15.07 -13.62 -5.87
C ASP A 86 -14.00 -14.07 -4.85
N GLU A 87 -13.35 -15.20 -5.14
CA GLU A 87 -12.15 -15.68 -4.47
C GLU A 87 -10.93 -14.88 -4.93
N ASP A 88 -10.53 -13.88 -4.15
CA ASP A 88 -9.12 -13.49 -3.95
C ASP A 88 -9.02 -12.64 -2.66
N ALA A 89 -9.46 -13.22 -1.53
CA ALA A 89 -9.17 -12.68 -0.21
C ALA A 89 -7.72 -12.99 0.16
N VAL A 90 -6.79 -12.07 -0.13
CA VAL A 90 -5.45 -12.09 0.47
C VAL A 90 -5.59 -11.78 1.95
N SER A 91 -5.83 -12.84 2.74
CA SER A 91 -5.85 -12.84 4.19
C SER A 91 -4.42 -13.01 4.68
N SER A 92 -3.75 -11.92 5.03
CA SER A 92 -2.47 -11.98 5.72
C SER A 92 -2.44 -10.91 6.80
N GLU A 93 -2.14 -11.32 8.03
CA GLU A 93 -2.06 -10.56 9.28
C GLU A 93 -0.90 -9.55 9.28
N LYS A 94 -0.72 -8.82 8.19
CA LYS A 94 0.42 -7.94 7.96
C LYS A 94 0.03 -6.50 8.30
N ALA A 95 0.84 -5.86 9.14
CA ALA A 95 0.69 -4.43 9.41
C ALA A 95 0.80 -3.64 8.09
N CYS A 96 -0.14 -2.71 7.90
CA CYS A 96 -0.24 -1.90 6.69
C CYS A 96 -0.32 -0.42 7.05
N THR A 97 0.17 0.44 6.15
CA THR A 97 0.08 1.90 6.29
C THR A 97 -0.35 2.53 4.96
N LEU A 98 -1.01 3.69 5.06
CA LEU A 98 -1.34 4.47 3.88
C LEU A 98 -0.11 5.31 3.47
N ALA A 99 0.18 5.29 2.17
CA ALA A 99 1.03 6.29 1.54
C ALA A 99 0.26 6.98 0.41
N VAL A 100 0.41 8.30 0.31
CA VAL A 100 -0.18 9.07 -0.78
C VAL A 100 0.92 9.87 -1.47
N ILE A 101 1.07 9.67 -2.78
CA ILE A 101 1.85 10.55 -3.64
C ILE A 101 0.91 11.67 -4.09
N LYS A 102 1.19 12.88 -3.62
CA LYS A 102 0.33 14.06 -3.80
C LYS A 102 0.38 14.60 -5.24
N PRO A 103 -0.60 15.41 -5.65
CA PRO A 103 -0.70 15.90 -7.03
C PRO A 103 0.52 16.68 -7.51
N ASP A 104 1.22 17.38 -6.61
CA ASP A 104 2.46 18.07 -6.95
C ASP A 104 3.53 17.11 -7.47
N ALA A 105 3.76 15.98 -6.81
CA ALA A 105 4.74 15.00 -7.28
C ALA A 105 4.29 14.30 -8.58
N VAL A 106 3.00 14.06 -8.74
CA VAL A 106 2.42 13.42 -9.93
C VAL A 106 2.60 14.31 -11.16
N VAL A 107 2.23 15.59 -11.05
CA VAL A 107 2.34 16.56 -12.15
C VAL A 107 3.80 16.76 -12.59
N HIS A 108 4.76 16.64 -11.67
CA HIS A 108 6.19 16.71 -11.99
C HIS A 108 6.77 15.39 -12.52
N GLY A 109 5.95 14.36 -12.76
CA GLY A 109 6.37 13.06 -13.29
C GLY A 109 7.29 12.30 -12.33
N LYS A 110 7.12 12.48 -11.01
CA LYS A 110 7.98 11.87 -9.98
C LYS A 110 7.41 10.58 -9.38
N THR A 111 6.21 10.17 -9.78
CA THR A 111 5.54 8.97 -9.28
C THR A 111 6.42 7.73 -9.35
N ASP A 112 6.93 7.39 -10.53
CA ASP A 112 7.68 6.14 -10.74
C ASP A 112 9.00 6.11 -9.95
N GLU A 113 9.65 7.27 -9.83
CA GLU A 113 10.87 7.45 -9.05
C GLU A 113 10.62 7.23 -7.55
N ILE A 114 9.51 7.78 -7.04
CA ILE A 114 9.07 7.60 -5.65
C ILE A 114 8.69 6.14 -5.38
N ILE A 115 7.93 5.51 -6.27
CA ILE A 115 7.55 4.09 -6.16
C ILE A 115 8.79 3.20 -6.13
N THR A 116 9.75 3.46 -7.00
CA THR A 116 11.03 2.72 -7.03
C THR A 116 11.76 2.85 -5.70
N LYS A 117 11.84 4.06 -5.13
CA LYS A 117 12.46 4.27 -3.81
C LYS A 117 11.73 3.59 -2.67
N ILE A 118 10.41 3.53 -2.72
CA ILE A 118 9.59 2.79 -1.75
C ILE A 118 9.97 1.30 -1.79
N GLN A 119 10.07 0.71 -2.98
CA GLN A 119 10.45 -0.69 -3.15
C GLN A 119 11.90 -0.96 -2.75
N GLU A 120 12.84 -0.07 -3.11
CA GLU A 120 14.25 -0.17 -2.73
C GLU A 120 14.46 -0.07 -1.21
N ALA A 121 13.57 0.66 -0.51
CA ALA A 121 13.56 0.74 0.95
C ALA A 121 12.95 -0.51 1.62
N GLY A 122 12.50 -1.51 0.85
CA GLY A 122 12.00 -2.79 1.36
C GLY A 122 10.50 -2.78 1.70
N PHE A 123 9.73 -1.85 1.15
CA PHE A 123 8.27 -1.89 1.26
C PHE A 123 7.64 -2.68 0.12
N ASP A 124 6.64 -3.49 0.47
CA ASP A 124 5.75 -4.13 -0.49
C ASP A 124 4.54 -3.23 -0.73
N ILE A 125 4.23 -2.97 -2.00
CA ILE A 125 3.06 -2.19 -2.40
C ILE A 125 1.93 -3.17 -2.69
N LEU A 126 0.96 -3.27 -1.76
CA LEU A 126 -0.19 -4.16 -1.89
C LEU A 126 -1.22 -3.65 -2.88
N THR A 127 -1.37 -2.33 -2.97
CA THR A 127 -2.32 -1.66 -3.85
C THR A 127 -1.74 -0.34 -4.29
N ASN A 128 -1.92 0.00 -5.56
CA ASN A 128 -1.58 1.29 -6.15
C ASN A 128 -2.74 1.75 -7.03
N GLU A 129 -3.40 2.82 -6.62
CA GLU A 129 -4.54 3.39 -7.32
C GLU A 129 -4.30 4.88 -7.61
N GLU A 130 -4.38 5.28 -8.87
CA GLU A 130 -4.42 6.70 -9.25
C GLU A 130 -5.86 7.20 -9.16
N ARG A 131 -6.10 8.26 -8.40
CA ARG A 131 -7.46 8.79 -8.15
C ARG A 131 -7.50 10.29 -7.99
N ASP A 132 -8.50 10.92 -8.59
CA ASP A 132 -8.87 12.30 -8.30
C ASP A 132 -9.65 12.37 -6.97
N MET A 133 -9.09 13.10 -6.01
CA MET A 133 -9.65 13.20 -4.66
C MET A 133 -10.85 14.17 -4.63
N ARG A 134 -11.91 13.79 -3.92
CA ARG A 134 -13.08 14.67 -3.73
C ARG A 134 -12.88 15.58 -2.51
N GLU A 135 -13.32 16.83 -2.62
CA GLU A 135 -13.18 17.81 -1.53
C GLU A 135 -13.80 17.33 -0.21
N ALA A 136 -15.03 16.79 -0.25
CA ALA A 136 -15.70 16.28 0.94
C ALA A 136 -14.93 15.15 1.64
N GLU A 137 -14.28 14.28 0.85
CA GLU A 137 -13.46 13.19 1.36
C GLU A 137 -12.16 13.71 1.96
N MET A 138 -11.49 14.68 1.31
CA MET A 138 -10.25 15.29 1.83
C MET A 138 -10.47 16.12 3.09
N ARG A 139 -11.63 16.77 3.21
CA ARG A 139 -12.01 17.45 4.45
C ARG A 139 -12.20 16.47 5.61
N LEU A 140 -12.79 15.29 5.34
CA LEU A 140 -12.91 14.23 6.34
C LEU A 140 -11.55 13.64 6.69
N PHE A 141 -10.72 13.38 5.68
CA PHE A 141 -9.36 12.84 5.85
C PHE A 141 -8.49 13.74 6.74
N TYR A 142 -8.50 15.05 6.47
CA TYR A 142 -7.73 16.05 7.23
C TYR A 142 -8.53 16.70 8.36
N GLN A 143 -9.64 16.12 8.82
CA GLN A 143 -10.53 16.77 9.81
C GLN A 143 -9.79 17.19 11.09
N HIS A 144 -8.79 16.41 11.52
CA HIS A 144 -7.96 16.73 12.68
C HIS A 144 -7.15 18.04 12.53
N ARG A 145 -6.99 18.54 11.29
CA ARG A 145 -6.29 19.80 10.94
C ARG A 145 -7.24 20.95 10.64
N ALA A 146 -8.55 20.77 10.84
CA ALA A 146 -9.55 21.77 10.45
C ALA A 146 -9.37 23.14 11.14
N GLY A 147 -8.65 23.19 12.27
CA GLY A 147 -8.31 24.43 12.98
C GLY A 147 -7.04 25.14 12.47
N GLU A 148 -6.29 24.55 11.54
CA GLU A 148 -5.05 25.14 11.02
C GLU A 148 -5.35 26.14 9.88
N GLU A 149 -4.62 27.26 9.83
CA GLU A 149 -4.78 28.27 8.77
C GLU A 149 -4.53 27.70 7.37
N ALA A 150 -3.63 26.71 7.27
CA ALA A 150 -3.28 26.04 6.02
C ALA A 150 -4.29 24.97 5.57
N PHE A 151 -5.35 24.68 6.35
CA PHE A 151 -6.29 23.59 6.07
C PHE A 151 -6.95 23.71 4.70
N GLU A 152 -7.50 24.89 4.39
CA GLU A 152 -8.18 25.12 3.10
C GLU A 152 -7.19 25.02 1.92
N LYS A 153 -5.96 25.55 2.08
CA LYS A 153 -4.89 25.41 1.08
C LYS A 153 -4.52 23.94 0.86
N LEU A 154 -4.46 23.14 1.92
CA LEU A 154 -4.16 21.71 1.86
C LEU A 154 -5.26 20.93 1.14
N VAL A 155 -6.53 21.15 1.49
CA VAL A 155 -7.66 20.47 0.84
C VAL A 155 -7.71 20.81 -0.65
N HIS A 156 -7.57 22.10 -0.99
CA HIS A 156 -7.53 22.54 -2.38
C HIS A 156 -6.35 21.92 -3.14
N HIS A 157 -5.17 21.84 -2.51
CA HIS A 157 -4.00 21.16 -3.10
C HIS A 157 -4.30 19.70 -3.45
N MET A 158 -4.85 18.94 -2.51
CA MET A 158 -5.15 17.51 -2.71
C MET A 158 -6.21 17.27 -3.78
N CYS A 159 -7.11 18.23 -4.02
CA CYS A 159 -8.15 18.14 -5.05
C CYS A 159 -7.73 18.79 -6.39
N SER A 160 -6.49 19.28 -6.50
CA SER A 160 -6.03 20.01 -7.70
C SER A 160 -5.69 19.09 -8.89
N GLY A 161 -5.61 17.79 -8.66
CA GLY A 161 -5.32 16.79 -9.68
C GLY A 161 -5.23 15.37 -9.10
N PRO A 162 -4.81 14.38 -9.92
CA PRO A 162 -4.73 12.99 -9.49
C PRO A 162 -3.64 12.79 -8.44
N SER A 163 -3.90 11.89 -7.50
CA SER A 163 -2.95 11.38 -6.51
C SER A 163 -2.79 9.87 -6.66
N HIS A 164 -1.62 9.32 -6.31
CA HIS A 164 -1.50 7.87 -6.15
C HIS A 164 -1.69 7.47 -4.70
N LEU A 165 -2.63 6.57 -4.46
CA LEU A 165 -2.91 5.96 -3.19
C LEU A 165 -2.23 4.61 -3.15
N LEU A 166 -1.34 4.43 -2.19
CA LEU A 166 -0.57 3.23 -2.00
C LEU A 166 -0.92 2.61 -0.65
N ASN A 167 -1.20 1.31 -0.66
CA ASN A 167 -1.25 0.52 0.56
C ASN A 167 0.11 -0.18 0.72
N LEU A 168 0.87 0.21 1.74
CA LEU A 168 2.21 -0.30 1.98
C LEU A 168 2.19 -1.33 3.11
N THR A 169 2.88 -2.44 2.92
CA THR A 169 3.27 -3.35 3.99
C THR A 169 4.78 -3.55 3.97
N ARG A 170 5.30 -4.12 5.05
CA ARG A 170 6.71 -4.46 5.17
C ARG A 170 6.82 -5.77 5.92
N THR A 171 7.22 -6.84 5.23
CA THR A 171 7.38 -8.17 5.85
C THR A 171 8.76 -8.38 6.44
N GLU A 172 9.73 -7.53 6.10
CA GLU A 172 11.12 -7.65 6.51
C GLU A 172 11.55 -6.53 7.45
N GLY A 173 11.93 -6.91 8.67
CA GLY A 173 12.46 -6.00 9.69
C GLY A 173 11.75 -6.13 11.03
N THR A 174 12.34 -5.53 12.06
CA THR A 174 11.75 -5.43 13.41
C THR A 174 11.01 -4.12 13.63
N GLU A 175 11.11 -3.19 12.69
CA GLU A 175 10.51 -1.86 12.78
C GLU A 175 9.07 -1.88 12.27
N ASP A 176 8.19 -1.16 12.97
CA ASP A 176 6.81 -0.96 12.56
C ASP A 176 6.72 -0.26 11.18
N VAL A 177 5.75 -0.68 10.36
CA VAL A 177 5.59 -0.19 8.97
C VAL A 177 5.32 1.32 8.90
N VAL A 178 4.56 1.87 9.87
CA VAL A 178 4.25 3.29 9.92
C VAL A 178 5.51 4.08 10.25
N THR A 179 6.26 3.62 11.26
CA THR A 179 7.53 4.24 11.68
C THR A 179 8.56 4.23 10.55
N ALA A 180 8.71 3.08 9.89
CA ALA A 180 9.60 2.95 8.74
C ALA A 180 9.21 3.92 7.62
N TRP A 181 7.91 4.04 7.32
CA TRP A 181 7.42 4.92 6.25
C TRP A 181 7.68 6.39 6.60
N GLN A 182 7.47 6.79 7.86
CA GLN A 182 7.79 8.13 8.34
C GLN A 182 9.28 8.45 8.22
N THR A 183 10.15 7.50 8.56
CA THR A 183 11.60 7.64 8.40
C THR A 183 11.97 7.86 6.93
N LEU A 184 11.37 7.10 6.00
CA LEU A 184 11.62 7.27 4.57
C LEU A 184 11.10 8.62 4.04
N MET A 185 9.93 9.07 4.50
CA MET A 185 9.36 10.36 4.12
C MET A 185 10.19 11.54 4.63
N GLY A 186 10.71 11.47 5.86
CA GLY A 186 11.42 12.54 6.54
C GLY A 186 10.51 13.64 7.12
N PRO A 187 11.10 14.73 7.65
CA PRO A 187 10.38 15.84 8.27
C PRO A 187 9.29 16.43 7.37
N CYS A 188 8.17 16.88 7.95
CA CYS A 188 7.00 17.35 7.19
C CYS A 188 7.31 18.55 6.28
N ASP A 189 8.13 19.47 6.77
CA ASP A 189 8.61 20.64 6.03
C ASP A 189 9.78 20.25 5.11
N PRO A 190 9.68 20.47 3.78
CA PRO A 190 10.75 20.16 2.84
C PRO A 190 12.09 20.87 3.12
N ASP A 191 12.09 22.09 3.64
CA ASP A 191 13.34 22.81 3.96
C ASP A 191 14.04 22.22 5.18
N VAL A 192 13.27 21.82 6.19
CA VAL A 192 13.77 21.06 7.35
C VAL A 192 14.30 19.71 6.88
N ALA A 193 13.55 19.00 6.04
CA ALA A 193 13.95 17.72 5.48
C ALA A 193 15.25 17.83 4.68
N ARG A 194 15.41 18.84 3.82
CA ARG A 194 16.66 19.10 3.08
C ARG A 194 17.87 19.32 3.98
N ARG A 195 17.69 19.95 5.13
CA ARG A 195 18.76 20.25 6.08
C ARG A 195 19.14 19.05 6.93
N GLU A 196 18.15 18.32 7.43
CA GLU A 196 18.33 17.29 8.46
C GLU A 196 18.41 15.87 7.87
N GLN A 197 17.63 15.60 6.81
CA GLN A 197 17.53 14.30 6.16
C GLN A 197 17.50 14.45 4.61
N PRO A 198 18.61 14.86 3.97
CA PRO A 198 18.64 15.16 2.54
C PRO A 198 18.24 13.98 1.63
N GLY A 199 18.39 12.75 2.13
CA GLY A 199 17.99 11.52 1.43
C GLY A 199 16.51 11.17 1.54
N SER A 200 15.72 11.89 2.35
CA SER A 200 14.29 11.63 2.52
C SER A 200 13.48 11.99 1.29
N LEU A 201 12.28 11.42 1.14
CA LEU A 201 11.40 11.73 0.01
C LEU A 201 10.98 13.21 0.00
N ARG A 202 10.66 13.78 1.16
CA ARG A 202 10.26 15.20 1.27
C ARG A 202 11.39 16.16 0.95
N ALA A 203 12.63 15.80 1.24
CA ALA A 203 13.79 16.60 0.85
C ALA A 203 13.98 16.65 -0.67
N GLN A 204 13.77 15.51 -1.34
CA GLN A 204 14.07 15.33 -2.76
C GLN A 204 12.94 15.80 -3.69
N TYR A 205 11.69 15.64 -3.26
CA TYR A 205 10.51 15.90 -4.11
C TYR A 205 9.60 17.00 -3.57
N GLY A 206 9.70 17.35 -2.28
CA GLY A 206 8.90 18.41 -1.68
C GLY A 206 9.39 19.80 -2.09
N THR A 207 8.46 20.72 -2.30
CA THR A 207 8.77 22.11 -2.69
C THR A 207 8.69 23.04 -1.48
N GLU A 208 7.48 23.27 -0.98
CA GLU A 208 7.16 24.10 0.19
C GLU A 208 5.98 23.49 0.97
N MET A 209 5.61 24.03 2.13
CA MET A 209 4.37 23.60 2.80
C MET A 209 3.12 24.23 2.14
N PRO A 210 2.05 23.46 1.86
CA PRO A 210 1.81 22.03 2.16
C PRO A 210 2.16 21.03 1.03
N PHE A 211 2.91 21.46 0.00
CA PHE A 211 3.37 20.73 -1.19
C PHE A 211 4.65 19.92 -0.93
N ASN A 212 4.54 18.94 -0.02
CA ASN A 212 5.66 18.11 0.40
C ASN A 212 5.72 16.75 -0.31
N ALA A 213 5.14 16.62 -1.52
CA ALA A 213 5.13 15.43 -2.38
C ALA A 213 4.45 14.16 -1.85
N VAL A 214 4.60 13.81 -0.57
CA VAL A 214 4.12 12.55 0.01
C VAL A 214 3.45 12.74 1.37
N HIS A 215 2.43 11.93 1.62
CA HIS A 215 1.75 11.80 2.90
C HIS A 215 1.79 10.35 3.40
N GLY A 216 1.71 10.20 4.72
CA GLY A 216 1.56 8.93 5.39
C GLY A 216 0.98 9.11 6.77
N SER A 217 0.44 8.01 7.29
CA SER A 217 -0.23 7.95 8.58
C SER A 217 0.73 8.23 9.74
N ARG A 218 0.21 8.80 10.84
CA ARG A 218 1.01 9.17 12.02
C ARG A 218 1.25 8.02 12.99
N ASP A 219 0.30 7.10 13.05
CA ASP A 219 0.33 5.92 13.90
C ASP A 219 -0.58 4.85 13.26
N SER A 220 -0.65 3.68 13.90
CA SER A 220 -1.45 2.55 13.41
C SER A 220 -2.96 2.84 13.44
N GLU A 221 -3.45 3.69 14.34
CA GLU A 221 -4.88 4.05 14.40
C GLU A 221 -5.26 4.98 13.24
N ASP A 222 -4.42 5.98 12.99
CA ASP A 222 -4.49 6.86 11.83
C ASP A 222 -4.43 6.02 10.55
N ALA A 223 -3.49 5.06 10.44
CA ALA A 223 -3.38 4.17 9.28
C ALA A 223 -4.67 3.38 9.03
N ARG A 224 -5.25 2.79 10.08
CA ARG A 224 -6.49 2.01 9.96
C ARG A 224 -7.65 2.89 9.49
N ARG A 225 -7.83 4.06 10.08
CA ARG A 225 -8.89 5.01 9.71
C ARG A 225 -8.73 5.52 8.27
N GLU A 226 -7.52 5.90 7.91
CA GLU A 226 -7.19 6.46 6.61
C GLU A 226 -7.33 5.43 5.48
N LEU A 227 -6.83 4.21 5.69
CA LEU A 227 -7.01 3.08 4.76
C LEU A 227 -8.49 2.72 4.62
N ALA A 228 -9.27 2.67 5.72
CA ALA A 228 -10.70 2.39 5.64
C ALA A 228 -11.49 3.48 4.87
N LEU A 229 -11.03 4.74 4.94
CA LEU A 229 -11.65 5.85 4.22
C LEU A 229 -11.33 5.81 2.72
N LEU A 230 -10.08 5.54 2.35
CA LEU A 230 -9.61 5.62 0.95
C LEU A 230 -9.64 4.28 0.20
N PHE A 231 -9.63 3.16 0.91
CA PHE A 231 -9.75 1.80 0.36
C PHE A 231 -10.90 1.04 1.04
N PRO A 232 -12.17 1.32 0.71
CA PRO A 232 -13.32 0.70 1.37
C PRO A 232 -13.41 -0.83 1.19
N SER A 233 -12.78 -1.37 0.14
CA SER A 233 -12.65 -2.80 -0.13
C SER A 233 -11.60 -3.49 0.73
N PHE A 234 -10.69 -2.75 1.35
CA PHE A 234 -9.65 -3.31 2.20
C PHE A 234 -10.23 -3.72 3.57
N LYS A 235 -10.00 -4.98 3.97
CA LYS A 235 -10.47 -5.53 5.25
C LYS A 235 -9.27 -5.74 6.16
N PHE A 236 -9.31 -5.16 7.36
CA PHE A 236 -8.38 -5.48 8.43
C PHE A 236 -8.78 -6.80 9.08
N SER A 237 -7.85 -7.74 9.21
CA SER A 237 -8.04 -8.90 10.09
C SER A 237 -7.72 -8.47 11.53
N ASP A 238 -8.70 -7.89 12.22
CA ASP A 238 -8.52 -7.55 13.64
C ASP A 238 -8.52 -8.84 14.47
N GLN A 239 -7.37 -9.21 15.04
CA GLN A 239 -7.32 -10.02 16.25
C GLN A 239 -6.90 -9.12 17.41
N VAL A 240 -7.87 -8.64 18.17
CA VAL A 240 -7.65 -8.21 19.54
C VAL A 240 -7.78 -9.46 20.40
N PRO A 241 -6.74 -9.96 21.08
CA PRO A 241 -6.94 -10.90 22.16
C PRO A 241 -7.73 -10.16 23.24
N GLU A 242 -9.03 -10.46 23.36
CA GLU A 242 -9.82 -10.04 24.52
C GLU A 242 -9.10 -10.52 25.78
N ALA A 243 -8.54 -9.57 26.52
CA ALA A 243 -8.17 -9.80 27.91
C ALA A 243 -9.48 -10.02 28.69
N PRO A 244 -9.63 -11.11 29.48
CA PRO A 244 -10.87 -11.38 30.18
C PRO A 244 -11.10 -10.30 31.24
N LEU A 245 -12.27 -9.67 31.19
CA LEU A 245 -12.78 -8.79 32.24
C LEU A 245 -12.91 -9.57 33.55
N GLY A 246 -12.02 -9.32 34.50
CA GLY A 246 -12.13 -9.72 35.90
C GLY A 246 -12.69 -8.57 36.73
N LEU A 247 -13.95 -8.70 37.12
CA LEU A 247 -14.57 -7.96 38.22
C LEU A 247 -13.83 -8.23 39.53
N GLU A 248 -13.48 -7.19 40.28
CA GLU A 248 -13.50 -7.22 41.76
C GLU A 248 -13.79 -5.79 42.25
N ALA A 249 -14.68 -5.68 43.23
CA ALA A 249 -15.24 -4.44 43.74
C ALA A 249 -14.69 -4.08 45.15
N GLU A 250 -14.84 -2.79 45.47
CA GLU A 250 -15.02 -2.16 46.80
C GLU A 250 -13.81 -1.67 47.61
N GLY A 251 -13.94 -0.44 48.14
CA GLY A 251 -13.15 0.09 49.26
C GLY A 251 -13.06 1.62 49.33
N GLU A 252 -13.99 2.26 50.05
CA GLU A 252 -14.01 3.69 50.42
C GLU A 252 -12.80 4.15 51.27
N GLY A 253 -12.46 5.45 51.21
CA GLY A 253 -11.62 6.10 52.22
C GLY A 253 -11.09 7.51 51.86
N ALA A 254 -11.59 8.53 52.56
CA ALA A 254 -11.34 9.96 52.37
C ALA A 254 -9.93 10.46 52.75
N GLY A 255 -9.52 11.62 52.20
CA GLY A 255 -8.40 12.43 52.72
C GLY A 255 -7.93 13.55 51.79
N GLU A 256 -8.27 14.80 52.11
CA GLU A 256 -7.73 16.05 51.54
C GLU A 256 -6.20 16.13 51.55
N ALA A 257 -5.60 16.68 50.49
CA ALA A 257 -4.55 17.70 50.59
C ALA A 257 -4.28 18.36 49.22
N LEU A 258 -4.35 19.69 49.21
CA LEU A 258 -3.91 20.57 48.14
C LEU A 258 -2.42 20.41 47.83
N CYS A 259 -2.04 20.50 46.55
CA CYS A 259 -0.96 21.37 46.07
C CYS A 259 -1.01 21.49 44.54
N SER A 260 -1.33 22.68 44.01
CA SER A 260 -0.94 23.10 42.66
C SER A 260 0.55 23.48 42.67
N PRO A 261 1.29 23.28 41.57
CA PRO A 261 1.43 24.39 40.61
C PRO A 261 1.48 23.97 39.13
N GLU A 262 0.73 24.73 38.32
CA GLU A 262 1.11 25.49 37.12
C GLU A 262 2.23 24.97 36.17
N ASP A 263 1.84 24.98 34.88
CA ASP A 263 2.59 25.20 33.64
C ASP A 263 3.58 24.13 33.10
N VAL A 264 3.10 23.38 32.10
CA VAL A 264 3.96 22.80 31.05
C VAL A 264 3.41 23.24 29.69
N ASP A 265 3.95 24.37 29.23
CA ASP A 265 3.70 24.97 27.92
C ASP A 265 4.27 24.08 26.79
N LYS A 266 3.36 23.67 25.89
CA LYS A 266 3.42 23.88 24.44
C LYS A 266 4.82 23.94 23.79
N ALA A 267 5.25 22.86 23.13
CA ALA A 267 6.32 22.91 22.14
C ALA A 267 6.27 21.76 21.12
N ALA A 268 5.44 21.93 20.08
CA ALA A 268 5.71 21.35 18.76
C ALA A 268 4.92 22.15 17.72
N CYS A 269 5.63 22.65 16.70
CA CYS A 269 5.13 23.47 15.60
C CYS A 269 4.84 24.93 15.97
N ASP A 270 5.91 25.74 16.06
CA ASP A 270 5.97 27.10 15.49
C ASP A 270 7.26 27.80 15.94
N GLN A 271 8.18 28.02 15.00
CA GLN A 271 8.99 29.25 14.91
C GLN A 271 9.93 29.19 13.70
N ALA A 272 9.53 29.92 12.65
CA ALA A 272 10.44 30.46 11.65
C ALA A 272 10.03 31.90 11.35
N GLU A 273 10.40 32.84 12.21
CA GLU A 273 10.69 34.22 11.81
C GLU A 273 11.36 35.00 12.96
N ALA A 274 12.60 35.45 12.75
CA ALA A 274 13.06 36.76 13.21
C ALA A 274 14.43 37.08 12.58
N VAL A 275 14.36 37.90 11.55
CA VAL A 275 15.46 38.71 11.01
C VAL A 275 16.09 39.55 12.11
N ARG A 276 17.42 39.44 12.28
CA ARG A 276 18.36 40.57 12.47
C ARG A 276 19.80 40.13 12.34
#